data_AF-A0A9E2CRS7-F1
#
_entry.id   AF-A0A9E2CRS7-F1
#
_cell.length_a   1.000
_cell.length_b   1.000
_cell.length_c   1.000
_cell.angle_alpha   90.00
_cell.angle_beta   90.00
_cell.angle_gamma   90.00
#
_symmetry.space_group_name_H-M   'P 1'
#
loop_
_entity.id
_entity.type
_entity.pdbx_description
1 polymer ?
#
loop_
_entity_poly.entity_id
_entity_poly.type
_entity_poly.pdbx_seq_one_letter_code
_entity_poly.pdbx_strand_id
1 'polypeptide(L)'
;MKRLLLLLIVICSMIGVYGQKIEDLPRAAAPALTDLIIIDQDDATRAITVAALLMGPPFPWAALFPDGTTGAPGGAFWADLDVGIWRPGDDIIAFSAGAIEGFRITEAAGAVTLTSPGTYDLTIATTAAGGETGLYSYITHNT
;
A
#
# COMPACT_ATOMS: atom_id res chain seq x y z
N MET A 1 -28.93 -18.37 -61.04
CA MET A 1 -29.65 -17.92 -59.82
C MET A 1 -29.06 -18.49 -58.53
N LYS A 2 -28.80 -19.81 -58.43
CA LYS A 2 -28.27 -20.45 -57.20
C LYS A 2 -26.90 -19.93 -56.72
N ARG A 3 -26.02 -19.54 -57.64
CA ARG A 3 -24.66 -19.03 -57.32
C ARG A 3 -24.67 -17.59 -56.76
N LEU A 4 -25.64 -16.77 -57.16
CA LEU A 4 -25.80 -15.40 -56.65
C LEU A 4 -26.39 -15.39 -55.23
N LEU A 5 -27.33 -16.30 -54.97
CA LEU A 5 -27.92 -16.51 -53.65
C LEU A 5 -26.88 -16.98 -52.62
N LEU A 6 -25.98 -17.88 -53.02
CA LEU A 6 -24.90 -18.35 -52.17
C LEU A 6 -23.92 -17.22 -51.78
N LEU A 7 -23.60 -16.34 -52.73
CA LEU A 7 -22.71 -15.19 -52.50
C LEU A 7 -23.34 -14.19 -51.51
N LEU A 8 -24.64 -13.92 -51.63
CA LEU A 8 -25.36 -13.01 -50.74
C LEU A 8 -25.40 -13.53 -49.29
N ILE A 9 -25.60 -14.84 -49.12
CA ILE A 9 -25.61 -15.50 -47.79
C ILE A 9 -24.21 -15.45 -47.15
N VAL A 10 -23.16 -15.66 -47.93
CA VAL A 10 -21.77 -15.56 -47.44
C VAL A 10 -21.43 -14.11 -47.05
N ILE A 11 -21.85 -13.12 -47.84
CA ILE A 11 -21.65 -11.69 -47.52
C ILE A 11 -22.43 -11.29 -46.25
N CYS A 12 -23.67 -11.74 -46.08
CA CYS A 12 -24.44 -11.49 -44.85
C CYS A 12 -23.79 -12.12 -43.61
N SER A 13 -23.17 -13.30 -43.73
CA SER A 13 -22.49 -13.96 -42.60
C SER A 13 -21.22 -13.25 -42.12
N MET A 14 -20.67 -12.33 -42.91
CA MET A 14 -19.45 -11.57 -42.59
C MET A 14 -19.74 -10.19 -41.98
N ILE A 15 -20.99 -9.72 -41.96
CA ILE A 15 -21.36 -8.35 -41.55
C ILE A 15 -21.98 -8.27 -40.14
N GLY A 16 -22.19 -9.39 -39.45
CA GLY A 16 -22.89 -9.41 -38.16
C GLY A 16 -22.01 -9.27 -36.93
N VAL A 17 -21.54 -8.06 -36.57
CA VAL A 17 -21.21 -7.74 -35.16
C VAL A 17 -21.72 -6.34 -34.80
N TYR A 18 -23.01 -6.09 -35.00
CA TYR A 18 -23.69 -4.99 -34.35
C TYR A 18 -24.92 -5.56 -33.64
N GLY A 19 -24.88 -5.57 -32.30
CA GLY A 19 -26.01 -5.98 -31.46
C GLY A 19 -26.04 -7.44 -30.99
N GLN A 20 -24.93 -8.17 -30.98
CA GLN A 20 -24.90 -9.47 -30.29
C GLN A 20 -25.05 -9.23 -28.78
N LYS A 21 -25.96 -9.98 -28.15
CA LYS A 21 -26.05 -10.05 -26.69
C LYS A 21 -24.76 -10.69 -26.16
N ILE A 22 -24.36 -10.33 -24.95
CA ILE A 22 -23.13 -10.84 -24.33
C ILE A 22 -23.08 -12.38 -24.30
N GLU A 23 -24.25 -13.02 -24.16
CA GLU A 23 -24.42 -14.48 -24.16
C GLU A 23 -24.00 -15.17 -25.48
N ASP A 24 -23.99 -14.42 -26.59
CA ASP A 24 -23.65 -14.93 -27.93
C ASP A 24 -22.18 -14.68 -28.29
N LEU A 25 -21.40 -14.00 -27.44
CA LEU A 25 -19.98 -13.79 -27.69
C LEU A 25 -19.21 -15.12 -27.57
N PRO A 26 -18.35 -15.45 -28.55
CA PRO A 26 -17.54 -16.65 -28.48
C PRO A 26 -16.57 -16.55 -27.28
N ARG A 27 -16.66 -17.49 -26.33
CA ARG A 27 -15.72 -17.60 -25.21
C ARG A 27 -14.30 -17.68 -25.78
N ALA A 28 -13.44 -16.74 -25.38
CA ALA A 28 -12.06 -16.69 -25.86
C ALA A 28 -11.37 -18.05 -25.62
N ALA A 29 -10.87 -18.67 -26.69
CA ALA A 29 -10.27 -20.00 -26.64
C ALA A 29 -8.89 -20.01 -25.96
N ALA A 30 -8.30 -18.84 -25.72
CA ALA A 30 -7.08 -18.66 -24.95
C ALA A 30 -7.10 -17.30 -24.22
N PRO A 31 -6.66 -17.22 -22.95
CA PRO A 31 -6.55 -15.96 -22.25
C PRO A 31 -5.44 -15.11 -22.88
N ALA A 32 -5.79 -13.96 -23.47
CA ALA A 32 -4.80 -12.92 -23.75
C ALA A 32 -4.42 -12.24 -22.42
N LEU A 33 -3.18 -11.75 -22.29
CA LEU A 33 -2.64 -11.05 -21.11
C LEU A 33 -3.35 -9.73 -20.75
N THR A 34 -4.47 -9.42 -21.39
CA THR A 34 -5.34 -8.29 -21.05
C THR A 34 -6.53 -8.83 -20.27
N ASP A 35 -6.52 -8.57 -18.97
CA ASP A 35 -7.64 -8.90 -18.07
C ASP A 35 -8.92 -8.23 -18.61
N LEU A 36 -9.89 -9.06 -19.02
CA LEU A 36 -11.16 -8.58 -19.57
C LEU A 36 -12.16 -8.51 -18.42
N ILE A 37 -12.32 -7.32 -17.83
CA ILE A 37 -13.39 -7.05 -16.87
C ILE A 37 -14.69 -6.86 -17.66
N ILE A 38 -15.57 -7.87 -17.63
CA ILE A 38 -16.92 -7.78 -18.19
C ILE A 38 -17.85 -7.29 -17.08
N ILE A 39 -18.46 -6.13 -17.29
CA ILE A 39 -19.46 -5.57 -16.37
C ILE A 39 -20.82 -5.75 -17.03
N ASP A 40 -21.60 -6.68 -16.51
CA ASP A 40 -23.02 -6.77 -16.82
C ASP A 40 -23.74 -5.80 -15.88
N GLN A 41 -24.13 -4.63 -16.39
CA GLN A 41 -24.88 -3.66 -15.62
C GLN A 41 -26.37 -3.88 -15.92
N ASP A 42 -27.05 -4.66 -15.08
CA ASP A 42 -28.51 -4.58 -15.03
C ASP A 42 -28.92 -3.24 -14.38
N ASP A 43 -30.08 -2.71 -14.76
CA ASP A 43 -30.56 -1.40 -14.28
C ASP A 43 -30.79 -1.36 -12.75
N ALA A 44 -30.66 -2.50 -12.06
CA ALA A 44 -30.80 -2.63 -10.61
C ALA A 44 -29.48 -2.54 -9.83
N THR A 45 -28.32 -2.76 -10.46
CA THR A 45 -27.01 -2.77 -9.79
C THR A 45 -26.11 -1.66 -10.33
N ARG A 46 -26.42 -0.41 -9.96
CA ARG A 46 -25.77 0.81 -10.48
C ARG A 46 -24.30 1.04 -10.08
N ALA A 47 -23.56 0.03 -9.63
CA ALA A 47 -22.14 0.18 -9.37
C ALA A 47 -21.38 -1.14 -9.46
N ILE A 48 -20.36 -1.15 -10.32
CA ILE A 48 -19.21 -2.03 -10.14
C ILE A 48 -18.52 -1.51 -8.89
N THR A 49 -18.70 -2.19 -7.78
CA THR A 49 -17.91 -1.87 -6.60
C THR A 49 -16.60 -2.63 -6.74
N VAL A 50 -15.57 -2.03 -7.35
CA VAL A 50 -14.19 -2.52 -7.24
C VAL A 50 -13.69 -2.16 -5.85
N ALA A 51 -14.28 -2.77 -4.81
CA ALA A 51 -13.99 -2.48 -3.40
C ALA A 51 -12.55 -2.83 -2.99
N ALA A 52 -11.74 -3.39 -3.90
CA ALA A 52 -10.44 -3.96 -3.60
C ALA A 52 -9.30 -3.50 -4.54
N LEU A 53 -9.43 -2.36 -5.24
CA LEU A 53 -8.23 -1.62 -5.67
C LEU A 53 -7.68 -0.85 -4.46
N LEU A 54 -7.05 -1.60 -3.56
CA LEU A 54 -6.35 -1.22 -2.32
C LEU A 54 -6.03 0.28 -2.16
N MET A 55 -7.00 1.07 -1.68
CA MET A 55 -6.76 2.33 -1.00
C MET A 55 -7.78 2.39 0.13
N GLY A 56 -7.31 2.63 1.36
CA GLY A 56 -8.09 2.52 2.59
C GLY A 56 -9.37 3.38 2.65
N PRO A 57 -10.09 3.37 3.80
CA PRO A 57 -11.40 4.01 3.98
C PRO A 57 -11.42 5.46 3.46
N PRO A 58 -12.60 5.99 3.06
CA PRO A 58 -12.71 7.18 2.23
C PRO A 58 -12.04 8.38 2.89
N PHE A 59 -10.86 8.73 2.39
CA PHE A 59 -10.06 9.91 2.75
C PHE A 59 -10.16 10.36 4.22
N PRO A 60 -9.61 9.62 5.19
CA PRO A 60 -9.13 10.27 6.39
C PRO A 60 -8.12 11.33 5.93
N TRP A 61 -8.14 12.49 6.57
CA TRP A 61 -7.13 13.55 6.48
C TRP A 61 -5.71 13.10 6.90
N ALA A 62 -5.48 11.78 7.00
CA ALA A 62 -4.25 11.12 7.39
C ALA A 62 -3.98 9.92 6.47
N ALA A 63 -2.74 9.76 6.02
CA ALA A 63 -2.29 8.52 5.43
C ALA A 63 -2.25 7.43 6.51
N LEU A 64 -2.90 6.29 6.27
CA LEU A 64 -2.83 5.12 7.15
C LEU A 64 -1.82 4.13 6.57
N PHE A 65 -0.90 3.67 7.42
CA PHE A 65 0.05 2.61 7.11
C PHE A 65 -0.28 1.38 7.97
N PRO A 66 -0.07 0.15 7.47
CA PRO A 66 -0.12 -1.05 8.32
C PRO A 66 0.96 -0.98 9.41
N ASP A 67 0.83 -1.75 10.50
CA ASP A 67 1.77 -1.68 11.63
C ASP A 67 3.22 -2.03 11.21
N GLY A 68 3.38 -3.05 10.36
CA GLY A 68 4.70 -3.49 9.88
C GLY A 68 5.59 -4.10 10.96
N THR A 69 6.84 -4.36 10.60
CA THR A 69 7.89 -4.89 11.49
C THR A 69 9.22 -4.20 11.18
N THR A 70 10.25 -4.40 12.02
CA THR A 70 11.59 -3.81 11.80
C THR A 70 12.17 -4.14 10.42
N GLY A 71 11.95 -5.36 9.90
CA GLY A 71 12.43 -5.82 8.59
C GLY A 71 11.44 -5.65 7.44
N ALA A 72 10.21 -5.23 7.72
CA ALA A 72 9.18 -4.95 6.71
C ALA A 72 8.27 -3.84 7.23
N PRO A 73 8.69 -2.57 7.13
CA PRO A 73 7.97 -1.45 7.70
C PRO A 73 6.62 -1.21 7.03
N GLY A 74 5.71 -0.57 7.76
CA GLY A 74 4.37 -0.25 7.27
C GLY A 74 4.37 0.80 6.15
N GLY A 75 5.25 1.79 6.27
CA GLY A 75 5.59 2.72 5.22
C GLY A 75 7.06 2.57 4.86
N ALA A 76 7.35 2.14 3.63
CA ALA A 76 8.71 1.90 3.15
C ALA A 76 8.96 2.55 1.78
N PHE A 77 10.23 2.62 1.37
CA PHE A 77 10.59 3.09 0.04
C PHE A 77 10.44 1.96 -0.98
N TRP A 78 9.91 2.27 -2.17
CA TRP A 78 9.67 1.24 -3.20
C TRP A 78 10.93 0.44 -3.59
N ALA A 79 12.09 1.11 -3.62
CA ALA A 79 13.36 0.49 -3.97
C ALA A 79 14.05 -0.19 -2.77
N ASP A 80 13.55 0.03 -1.55
CA ASP A 80 14.17 -0.44 -0.31
C ASP A 80 13.09 -0.73 0.74
N LEU A 81 12.64 -1.99 0.76
CA LEU A 81 11.49 -2.43 1.57
C LEU A 81 11.84 -2.70 3.03
N ASP A 82 13.13 -2.59 3.42
CA ASP A 82 13.58 -2.72 4.81
C ASP A 82 13.94 -1.38 5.48
N VAL A 83 13.76 -0.27 4.74
CA VAL A 83 13.92 1.11 5.21
C VAL A 83 12.55 1.79 5.32
N GLY A 84 12.17 2.23 6.52
CA GLY A 84 10.86 2.83 6.69
C GLY A 84 10.40 3.10 8.12
N ILE A 85 9.10 3.33 8.24
CA ILE A 85 8.37 3.65 9.47
C ILE A 85 7.44 2.47 9.82
N TRP A 86 7.44 2.07 11.08
CA TRP A 86 6.62 0.96 11.59
C TRP A 86 6.20 1.18 13.05
N ARG A 87 5.24 0.39 13.51
CA ARG A 87 4.63 0.46 14.84
C ARG A 87 4.96 -0.80 15.65
N PRO A 88 5.90 -0.75 16.60
CA PRO A 88 6.27 -1.90 17.44
C PRO A 88 5.24 -2.27 18.51
N GLY A 89 4.32 -1.37 18.82
CA GLY A 89 3.31 -1.54 19.87
C GLY A 89 2.39 -0.32 19.96
N ASP A 90 1.54 -0.31 20.98
CA ASP A 90 0.65 0.82 21.23
C ASP A 90 1.43 2.08 21.57
N ASP A 91 1.00 3.21 21.01
CA ASP A 91 1.57 4.54 21.26
C ASP A 91 3.10 4.65 21.04
N ILE A 92 3.65 3.83 20.13
CA ILE A 92 5.06 3.84 19.75
C ILE A 92 5.19 3.94 18.23
N ILE A 93 6.09 4.82 17.77
CA ILE A 93 6.53 4.90 16.37
C ILE A 93 8.03 4.62 16.30
N ALA A 94 8.44 3.78 15.35
CA ALA A 94 9.83 3.41 15.14
C ALA A 94 10.24 3.55 13.66
N PHE A 95 11.53 3.77 13.45
CA PHE A 95 12.14 3.89 12.12
C PHE A 95 13.25 2.86 12.01
N SER A 96 13.30 2.17 10.87
CA SER A 96 14.32 1.19 10.57
C SER A 96 15.04 1.48 9.25
N ALA A 97 16.28 0.98 9.16
CA ALA A 97 17.05 0.90 7.93
C ALA A 97 17.87 -0.39 7.93
N GLY A 98 17.86 -1.15 6.83
CA GLY A 98 18.57 -2.44 6.77
C GLY A 98 18.04 -3.45 7.79
N ALA A 99 16.72 -3.43 8.05
CA ALA A 99 16.06 -4.25 9.08
C ALA A 99 16.53 -4.01 10.54
N ILE A 100 17.17 -2.87 10.84
CA ILE A 100 17.62 -2.48 12.17
C ILE A 100 16.87 -1.22 12.61
N GLU A 101 16.33 -1.21 13.84
CA GLU A 101 15.72 -0.02 14.43
C GLU A 101 16.79 1.02 14.81
N GLY A 102 16.64 2.26 14.32
CA GLY A 102 17.54 3.37 14.64
C GLY A 102 16.92 4.51 15.45
N PHE A 103 15.58 4.57 15.51
CA PHE A 103 14.88 5.65 16.21
C PHE A 103 13.52 5.20 16.70
N ARG A 104 13.18 5.58 17.94
CA ARG A 104 11.89 5.28 18.57
C ARG A 104 11.35 6.48 19.36
N ILE A 105 10.07 6.78 19.18
CA ILE A 105 9.31 7.69 20.04
C ILE A 105 8.24 6.88 20.76
N THR A 106 8.11 7.09 22.07
CA THR A 106 7.11 6.45 22.93
C THR A 106 6.27 7.52 23.64
N GLU A 107 5.12 7.14 24.20
CA GLU A 107 4.24 8.03 24.98
C GLU A 107 4.90 8.63 26.25
N ALA A 108 6.09 8.16 26.66
CA ALA A 108 6.77 8.68 27.84
C ALA A 108 7.08 10.18 27.68
N ALA A 109 6.54 11.00 28.61
CA ALA A 109 6.59 12.46 28.58
C ALA A 109 7.98 13.03 28.23
N GLY A 110 8.18 13.35 26.95
CA GLY A 110 9.33 14.10 26.44
C GLY A 110 10.62 13.31 26.16
N ALA A 111 10.62 11.98 26.18
CA ALA A 111 11.82 11.19 25.90
C ALA A 111 11.87 10.72 24.43
N VAL A 112 12.83 11.26 23.67
CA VAL A 112 13.25 10.72 22.37
C VAL A 112 14.41 9.76 22.61
N THR A 113 14.22 8.47 22.32
CA THR A 113 15.30 7.48 22.41
C THR A 113 15.91 7.26 21.03
N LEU A 114 17.17 7.67 20.87
CA LEU A 114 18.00 7.35 19.71
C LEU A 114 18.79 6.08 20.06
N THR A 115 18.31 4.92 19.58
CA THR A 115 19.07 3.66 19.70
C THR A 115 20.05 3.59 18.54
N SER A 116 21.35 3.77 18.82
CA SER A 116 22.37 3.46 17.82
C SER A 116 22.78 1.99 17.95
N PRO A 117 22.87 1.22 16.85
CA PRO A 117 23.55 -0.07 16.89
C PRO A 117 25.06 0.20 17.01
N GLY A 118 25.53 0.47 18.24
CA GLY A 118 26.90 0.83 18.53
C GLY A 118 27.13 1.18 20.01
N THR A 119 28.39 1.38 20.37
CA THR A 119 28.89 1.55 21.75
C THR A 119 28.45 2.84 22.44
N TYR A 120 27.64 3.70 21.80
CA TYR A 120 27.31 5.03 22.32
C TYR A 120 25.81 5.24 22.38
N ASP A 121 25.32 5.44 23.61
CA ASP A 121 23.98 5.96 23.87
C ASP A 121 24.10 7.48 24.10
N LEU A 122 23.34 8.28 23.36
CA LEU A 122 23.15 9.70 23.65
C LEU A 122 21.86 9.85 24.46
N THR A 123 22.01 10.01 25.77
CA THR A 123 20.87 10.33 26.65
C THR A 123 20.82 11.83 26.88
N ILE A 124 19.76 12.49 26.39
CA ILE A 124 19.47 13.89 26.70
C ILE A 124 18.43 13.88 27.82
N ALA A 125 18.87 14.09 29.05
CA ALA A 125 18.00 14.17 30.22
C ALA A 125 17.83 15.64 30.63
N THR A 126 16.59 16.14 30.61
CA THR A 126 16.26 17.38 31.32
C THR A 126 15.97 17.01 32.77
N THR A 127 16.98 17.12 33.63
CA THR A 127 16.74 16.99 35.08
C THR A 127 16.62 18.39 35.65
N ALA A 128 15.47 18.75 36.21
CA ALA A 128 15.33 19.96 36.99
C ALA A 128 16.04 19.77 38.34
N ALA A 129 17.37 19.82 38.35
CA ALA A 129 18.14 19.91 39.58
C ALA A 129 18.30 21.40 39.93
N GLY A 130 17.45 21.91 40.82
CA GLY A 130 17.65 23.23 41.44
C GLY A 130 17.04 24.43 40.72
N GLY A 131 15.95 24.27 39.97
CA GLY A 131 15.16 25.41 39.45
C GLY A 131 15.66 26.06 38.16
N GLU A 132 16.79 25.60 37.61
CA GLU A 132 17.27 26.01 36.29
C GLU A 132 17.13 24.82 35.32
N THR A 133 16.27 24.94 34.32
CA THR A 133 16.17 23.98 33.20
C THR A 133 17.41 24.11 32.31
N GLY A 134 18.45 23.33 32.59
CA GLY A 134 19.64 23.19 31.74
C GLY A 134 19.58 21.93 30.88
N LEU A 135 20.04 22.04 29.62
CA LEU A 135 20.30 20.90 28.76
C LEU A 135 21.67 20.30 29.13
N TYR A 136 21.69 19.12 29.73
CA TYR A 136 22.92 18.35 29.90
C TYR A 136 22.92 17.19 28.89
N SER A 137 23.93 17.17 28.01
CA SER A 137 24.23 16.03 27.14
C SER A 137 25.51 15.35 27.61
N TYR A 138 25.44 14.07 27.94
CA TYR A 138 26.63 13.25 28.18
C TYR A 138 26.61 12.04 27.25
N ILE A 139 27.76 11.72 26.67
CA ILE A 139 27.94 10.53 25.83
C ILE A 139 28.51 9.44 26.73
N THR A 140 27.74 8.39 26.95
CA THR A 140 28.22 7.19 27.63
C THR A 140 28.81 6.23 26.60
N HIS A 141 30.06 5.81 26.81
CA HIS A 141 30.68 4.75 26.05
C HIS A 141 30.40 3.43 26.77
N ASN A 142 29.51 2.60 26.22
CA ASN A 142 29.06 1.35 26.81
C ASN A 142 29.99 0.21 26.36
N THR A 143 31.12 0.03 27.05
CA THR A 143 32.11 -1.02 26.77
C THR A 143 31.59 -2.41 27.08
#